data_AF-A0A6X8KVL9-F1
#
_entry.id   AF-A0A6X8KVL9-F1
#
_cell.length_a   1.000
_cell.length_b   1.000
_cell.length_c   1.000
_cell.angle_alpha   90.00
_cell.angle_beta   90.00
_cell.angle_gamma   90.00
#
_symmetry.space_group_name_H-M   'P 1'
#
loop_
_entity.id
_entity.type
_entity.pdbx_description
1 polymer ?
#
loop_
_entity_poly.entity_id
_entity_poly.type
_entity_poly.pdbx_seq_one_letter_code
_entity_poly.pdbx_strand_id
1 'polypeptide(L)'
;NTNIMLSRQQKSVIAKALDVSPEELEEISIKTSIHKKTSFRDDFSLVFKGNIATLARMKLTPTSFKIVIYLFSILDYGNILINFSQSKIAKELGLCKSNVSRAFRELFEKKILLRDTEHDHVYLNSNLCVKGIPRRFNEEQMDKFKKSRIDTEDFDDAFNLYHSGRKAKPNRKPGNLFPADDIPF
;
A
#
# COMPACT_ATOMS: atom_id res chain seq x y z
N ASN A 1 23.87 5.55 20.68
CA ASN A 1 24.29 6.80 20.02
C ASN A 1 25.79 6.80 19.86
N THR A 2 26.27 6.59 18.64
CA THR A 2 27.70 6.65 18.33
C THR A 2 27.94 8.02 17.70
N ASN A 3 28.65 8.90 18.39
CA ASN A 3 29.02 10.20 17.84
C ASN A 3 30.19 10.00 16.89
N ILE A 4 29.94 10.18 15.59
CA ILE A 4 30.97 10.13 14.55
C ILE A 4 31.39 11.57 14.26
N MET A 5 32.64 11.92 14.57
CA MET A 5 33.22 13.18 14.13
C MET A 5 33.57 13.11 12.65
N LEU A 6 32.96 14.00 11.85
CA LEU A 6 33.24 14.12 10.42
C LEU A 6 34.50 14.98 10.19
N SER A 7 35.33 14.56 9.24
CA SER A 7 36.48 15.35 8.78
C SER A 7 36.02 16.57 7.97
N ARG A 8 36.88 17.60 7.83
CA ARG A 8 36.58 18.79 7.01
C ARG A 8 36.24 18.43 5.56
N GLN A 9 36.92 17.42 5.00
CA GLN A 9 36.67 16.95 3.64
C GLN A 9 35.30 16.28 3.52
N GLN A 10 34.89 15.49 4.51
CA GLN A 10 33.56 14.87 4.55
C GLN A 10 32.45 15.93 4.68
N LYS A 11 32.65 16.96 5.52
CA LYS A 11 31.71 18.08 5.64
C LYS A 11 31.51 18.83 4.32
N SER A 12 32.59 19.13 3.60
CA SER A 12 32.51 19.83 2.31
C SER A 12 31.77 19.01 1.23
N VAL A 13 31.97 17.69 1.18
CA VAL A 13 31.25 16.80 0.25
C VAL A 13 29.76 16.77 0.55
N ILE A 14 29.38 16.68 1.83
CA ILE A 14 27.97 16.67 2.26
C ILE A 14 27.31 18.02 1.98
N ALA A 15 27.98 19.12 2.32
CA ALA A 15 27.52 20.49 2.07
C ALA A 15 27.20 20.71 0.58
N LYS A 16 28.12 20.30 -0.30
CA LYS A 16 27.94 20.37 -1.75
C LYS A 16 26.77 19.51 -2.25
N ALA A 17 26.55 18.33 -1.66
CA ALA A 17 25.44 17.46 -2.05
C ALA A 17 24.07 17.98 -1.60
N LEU A 18 24.04 18.76 -0.52
CA LEU A 18 22.84 19.37 0.06
C LEU A 18 22.60 20.81 -0.40
N ASP A 19 23.51 21.36 -1.23
CA ASP A 19 23.50 22.75 -1.71
C ASP A 19 23.49 23.80 -0.58
N VAL A 20 24.25 23.52 0.49
CA VAL A 20 24.43 24.42 1.64
C VAL A 20 25.90 24.72 1.87
N SER A 21 26.20 25.82 2.58
CA SER A 21 27.59 26.11 2.95
C SER A 21 28.07 25.18 4.09
N PRO A 22 29.37 24.82 4.15
CA PRO A 22 29.90 23.99 5.24
C PRO A 22 29.68 24.57 6.64
N GLU A 23 29.53 25.89 6.73
CA GLU A 23 29.28 26.65 7.96
C GLU A 23 27.81 26.60 8.41
N GLU A 24 26.86 26.32 7.51
CA GLU A 24 25.42 26.15 7.79
C GLU A 24 25.07 24.76 8.33
N LEU A 25 26.01 23.81 8.30
CA LEU A 25 25.81 22.45 8.80
C LEU A 25 26.02 22.39 10.32
N GLU A 26 24.99 22.77 11.07
CA GLU A 26 24.99 22.77 12.55
C GLU A 26 24.98 21.35 13.15
N GLU A 27 24.11 20.46 12.65
CA GLU A 27 23.97 19.06 13.12
C GLU A 27 23.66 18.10 11.96
N ILE A 28 24.29 16.93 11.94
CA ILE A 28 24.03 15.87 10.95
C ILE A 28 23.71 14.56 11.68
N SER A 29 22.46 14.11 11.57
CA SER A 29 22.01 12.82 12.10
C SER A 29 21.96 11.76 11.00
N ILE A 30 22.89 10.81 11.02
CA ILE A 30 22.97 9.73 10.02
C ILE A 30 22.27 8.47 10.55
N LYS A 31 21.07 8.19 10.06
CA LYS A 31 20.43 6.87 10.24
C LYS A 31 20.88 5.92 9.13
N THR A 32 21.78 5.01 9.44
CA THR A 32 22.10 3.88 8.56
C THR A 32 21.11 2.75 8.79
N SER A 33 20.47 2.27 7.73
CA SER A 33 19.69 1.03 7.78
C SER A 33 20.28 0.03 6.80
N ILE A 34 20.51 -1.20 7.26
CA ILE A 34 20.92 -2.30 6.39
C ILE A 34 19.66 -2.68 5.61
N HIS A 35 19.49 -2.12 4.41
CA HIS A 35 18.52 -2.64 3.47
C HIS A 35 18.93 -4.07 3.10
N LYS A 36 18.38 -5.07 3.80
CA LYS A 36 18.40 -6.45 3.30
C LYS A 36 17.64 -6.44 1.98
N LYS A 37 18.38 -6.36 0.87
CA LYS A 37 17.83 -6.52 -0.48
C LYS A 37 16.93 -7.75 -0.44
N THR A 38 15.64 -7.56 -0.63
CA THR A 38 14.78 -8.67 -1.01
C THR A 38 15.33 -9.20 -2.32
N SER A 39 15.33 -10.52 -2.54
CA SER A 39 15.88 -11.14 -3.76
C SER A 39 15.13 -10.75 -5.05
N PHE A 40 14.10 -9.91 -4.93
CA PHE A 40 13.28 -9.43 -6.03
C PHE A 40 13.94 -8.21 -6.68
N ARG A 41 13.91 -8.19 -8.02
CA ARG A 41 14.42 -7.09 -8.84
C ARG A 41 13.48 -5.88 -8.81
N ASP A 42 12.18 -6.15 -8.77
CA ASP A 42 11.12 -5.14 -8.79
C ASP A 42 10.44 -5.03 -7.42
N ASP A 43 9.69 -3.95 -7.25
CA ASP A 43 8.79 -3.78 -6.12
C ASP A 43 7.71 -4.87 -6.12
N PHE A 44 7.29 -5.27 -4.91
CA PHE A 44 6.27 -6.29 -4.74
C PHE A 44 5.26 -5.88 -3.69
N SER A 45 4.08 -6.45 -3.82
CA SER A 45 3.03 -6.36 -2.82
C SER A 45 2.58 -7.74 -2.38
N LEU A 46 2.31 -7.87 -1.09
CA LEU A 46 1.67 -9.03 -0.50
C LEU A 46 0.17 -8.93 -0.73
N VAL A 47 -0.42 -9.99 -1.29
CA VAL A 47 -1.83 -10.04 -1.65
C VAL A 47 -2.52 -11.16 -0.89
N PHE A 48 -3.67 -10.87 -0.28
CA PHE A 48 -4.37 -11.83 0.56
C PHE A 48 -5.39 -12.63 -0.24
N LYS A 49 -5.11 -13.92 -0.42
CA LYS A 49 -5.90 -14.82 -1.27
C LYS A 49 -7.40 -14.79 -0.95
N GLY A 50 -7.77 -14.81 0.32
CA GLY A 50 -9.18 -14.78 0.76
C GLY A 50 -9.89 -13.51 0.30
N ASN A 51 -9.31 -12.36 0.63
CA ASN A 51 -9.92 -11.06 0.34
C ASN A 51 -9.90 -10.70 -1.15
N ILE A 52 -8.87 -11.11 -1.90
CA ILE A 52 -8.89 -10.99 -3.37
C ILE A 52 -9.94 -11.89 -4.02
N ALA A 53 -10.14 -13.11 -3.52
CA ALA A 53 -11.20 -13.96 -4.04
C ALA A 53 -12.58 -13.34 -3.77
N THR A 54 -12.76 -12.68 -2.62
CA THR A 54 -13.98 -11.90 -2.36
C THR A 54 -14.12 -10.72 -3.31
N LEU A 55 -13.06 -9.91 -3.47
CA LEU A 55 -13.01 -8.79 -4.42
C LEU A 55 -13.40 -9.19 -5.84
N ALA A 56 -12.90 -10.33 -6.32
CA ALA A 56 -13.20 -10.86 -7.65
C ALA A 56 -14.66 -11.30 -7.82
N ARG A 57 -15.34 -11.69 -6.72
CA ARG A 57 -16.76 -12.05 -6.72
C ARG A 57 -17.69 -10.85 -6.48
N MET A 58 -17.14 -9.70 -6.07
CA MET A 58 -17.94 -8.49 -5.93
C MET A 58 -18.51 -8.08 -7.29
N LYS A 59 -19.75 -7.58 -7.29
CA LYS A 59 -20.39 -7.00 -8.48
C LYS A 59 -19.83 -5.62 -8.80
N LEU A 60 -18.53 -5.53 -9.07
CA LEU A 60 -17.86 -4.31 -9.51
C LEU A 60 -18.14 -4.07 -10.99
N THR A 61 -18.22 -2.80 -11.38
CA THR A 61 -18.20 -2.49 -12.81
C THR A 61 -16.83 -2.89 -13.42
N PRO A 62 -16.77 -3.25 -14.71
CA PRO A 62 -15.50 -3.55 -15.39
C PRO A 62 -14.50 -2.39 -15.28
N THR A 63 -14.99 -1.15 -15.28
CA THR A 63 -14.17 0.05 -15.07
C THR A 63 -13.55 0.09 -13.68
N SER A 64 -14.35 -0.15 -12.63
CA SER A 64 -13.86 -0.19 -11.25
C SER A 64 -12.84 -1.31 -11.06
N PHE A 65 -13.10 -2.50 -11.60
CA PHE A 65 -12.16 -3.61 -11.53
C PHE A 65 -10.83 -3.27 -12.24
N LYS A 66 -10.88 -2.72 -13.45
CA LYS A 66 -9.69 -2.27 -14.19
C LYS A 66 -8.87 -1.24 -13.39
N ILE A 67 -9.55 -0.28 -12.75
CA ILE A 67 -8.90 0.72 -11.89
C ILE A 67 -8.23 0.03 -10.70
N VAL A 68 -8.90 -0.88 -9.99
CA VAL A 68 -8.31 -1.61 -8.85
C VAL A 68 -7.01 -2.32 -9.22
N ILE A 69 -6.98 -3.01 -10.36
CA ILE A 69 -5.75 -3.67 -10.84
C ILE A 69 -4.65 -2.64 -11.11
N TYR A 70 -4.99 -1.49 -11.72
CA TYR A 70 -4.04 -0.40 -11.93
C TYR A 70 -3.51 0.18 -10.62
N LEU A 71 -4.34 0.29 -9.58
CA LEU A 71 -3.93 0.86 -8.29
C LEU A 71 -2.80 0.08 -7.62
N PHE A 72 -2.67 -1.22 -7.85
CA PHE A 72 -1.53 -2.00 -7.37
C PHE A 72 -0.18 -1.50 -7.91
N SER A 73 -0.17 -0.88 -9.10
CA SER A 73 1.06 -0.36 -9.72
C SER A 73 1.52 0.98 -9.15
N ILE A 74 0.61 1.75 -8.52
CA ILE A 74 0.91 3.07 -7.94
C ILE A 74 0.85 3.07 -6.41
N LEU A 75 0.70 1.89 -5.80
CA LEU A 75 0.70 1.70 -4.36
C LEU A 75 2.11 1.93 -3.82
N ASP A 76 2.21 2.66 -2.71
CA ASP A 76 3.46 2.81 -1.97
C ASP A 76 3.39 2.23 -0.54
N TYR A 77 4.53 2.19 0.16
CA TYR A 77 4.61 1.76 1.55
C TYR A 77 3.63 2.52 2.46
N GLY A 78 3.04 1.82 3.43
CA GLY A 78 1.90 2.35 4.19
C GLY A 78 0.57 2.35 3.42
N ASN A 79 0.56 1.78 2.21
CA ASN A 79 -0.59 1.61 1.32
C ASN A 79 -1.28 2.89 0.85
N ILE A 80 -0.50 3.96 0.73
CA ILE A 80 -0.92 5.20 0.12
C ILE A 80 -0.85 5.07 -1.40
N LEU A 81 -1.82 5.67 -2.09
CA LEU A 81 -1.76 5.88 -3.53
C LEU A 81 -1.05 7.21 -3.82
N ILE A 82 0.20 7.15 -4.27
CA ILE A 82 0.98 8.34 -4.59
C ILE A 82 0.54 8.91 -5.94
N ASN A 83 0.55 10.24 -6.08
CA ASN A 83 0.13 10.93 -7.30
C ASN A 83 -1.31 10.58 -7.72
N PHE A 84 -2.18 10.35 -6.73
CA PHE A 84 -3.57 9.96 -6.93
C PHE A 84 -4.37 11.08 -7.60
N SER A 85 -4.79 10.84 -8.85
CA SER A 85 -5.64 11.77 -9.59
C SER A 85 -6.54 11.03 -10.56
N GLN A 86 -7.85 11.23 -10.43
CA GLN A 86 -8.84 10.64 -11.32
C GLN A 86 -8.60 11.04 -12.79
N SER A 87 -8.18 12.28 -13.03
CA SER A 87 -7.88 12.78 -14.37
C SER A 87 -6.64 12.09 -14.96
N LYS A 88 -5.62 11.83 -14.14
CA LYS A 88 -4.41 11.12 -14.57
C LYS A 88 -4.74 9.67 -14.91
N ILE A 89 -5.47 8.98 -14.03
CA ILE A 89 -5.92 7.60 -14.22
C ILE A 89 -6.81 7.47 -15.47
N ALA A 90 -7.71 8.43 -15.69
CA ALA A 90 -8.53 8.49 -16.90
C ALA A 90 -7.66 8.53 -18.17
N LYS A 91 -6.64 9.37 -18.18
CA LYS A 91 -5.71 9.50 -19.32
C LYS A 91 -4.89 8.23 -19.52
N GLU A 92 -4.29 7.68 -18.47
CA GLU A 92 -3.39 6.51 -18.54
C GLU A 92 -4.14 5.23 -18.93
N LEU A 93 -5.39 5.08 -18.49
CA LEU A 93 -6.20 3.89 -18.80
C LEU A 93 -7.11 4.05 -20.03
N GLY A 94 -7.09 5.23 -20.68
CA GLY A 94 -7.97 5.54 -21.83
C GLY A 94 -9.45 5.54 -21.47
N LEU A 95 -9.82 6.04 -20.29
CA LEU A 95 -11.18 6.00 -19.74
C LEU A 95 -11.83 7.39 -19.74
N CYS A 96 -13.14 7.45 -19.95
CA CYS A 96 -13.91 8.69 -19.80
C CYS A 96 -13.91 9.16 -18.33
N LYS A 97 -13.67 10.46 -18.09
CA LYS A 97 -13.64 11.05 -16.74
C LYS A 97 -14.90 10.75 -15.91
N SER A 98 -16.08 10.79 -16.53
CA SER A 98 -17.36 10.48 -15.87
C SER A 98 -17.47 9.02 -15.41
N ASN A 99 -16.85 8.08 -16.15
CA ASN A 99 -16.82 6.67 -15.76
C ASN A 99 -15.82 6.43 -14.64
N VAL A 100 -14.67 7.11 -14.70
CA VAL A 100 -13.66 7.06 -13.63
C VAL A 100 -14.23 7.62 -12.32
N SER A 101 -14.88 8.78 -12.35
CA SER A 101 -15.52 9.37 -11.17
C SER A 101 -16.55 8.43 -10.53
N ARG A 102 -17.41 7.82 -11.36
CA ARG A 102 -18.39 6.82 -10.90
C ARG A 102 -17.72 5.59 -10.29
N ALA A 103 -16.66 5.08 -10.93
CA ALA A 103 -15.90 3.96 -10.41
C ALA A 103 -15.26 4.29 -9.06
N PHE A 104 -14.66 5.47 -8.89
CA PHE A 104 -14.09 5.88 -7.61
C PHE A 104 -15.13 5.91 -6.49
N ARG A 105 -16.32 6.45 -6.75
CA ARG A 105 -17.42 6.42 -5.78
C ARG A 105 -17.75 4.98 -5.36
N GLU A 106 -17.90 4.06 -6.31
CA GLU A 106 -18.13 2.64 -6.02
C GLU A 106 -17.00 2.02 -5.17
N LEU A 107 -15.74 2.34 -5.46
CA LEU A 107 -14.59 1.81 -4.73
C LEU A 107 -14.51 2.33 -3.27
N PHE A 108 -14.88 3.59 -3.03
CA PHE A 108 -14.99 4.14 -1.68
C PHE A 108 -16.18 3.58 -0.91
N GLU A 109 -17.34 3.42 -1.56
CA GLU A 109 -18.54 2.82 -0.98
C GLU A 109 -18.26 1.39 -0.51
N LYS A 110 -17.58 0.60 -1.35
CA LYS A 110 -17.21 -0.80 -1.07
C LYS A 110 -15.96 -0.94 -0.18
N LYS A 111 -15.43 0.15 0.37
CA LYS A 111 -14.24 0.17 1.25
C LYS A 111 -13.01 -0.52 0.66
N ILE A 112 -12.92 -0.53 -0.67
CA ILE A 112 -11.71 -0.92 -1.41
C ILE A 112 -10.71 0.24 -1.32
N LEU A 113 -11.22 1.47 -1.46
CA LEU A 113 -10.48 2.69 -1.20
C LEU A 113 -10.94 3.33 0.09
N LEU A 114 -10.00 3.94 0.80
CA LEU A 114 -10.21 4.64 2.06
C LEU A 114 -9.64 6.05 1.93
N ARG A 115 -10.28 7.02 2.58
CA ARG A 115 -9.81 8.42 2.59
C ARG A 115 -9.41 8.82 4.00
N ASP A 116 -8.23 9.40 4.12
CA ASP A 116 -7.80 10.14 5.30
C ASP A 116 -8.42 11.52 5.27
N THR A 117 -9.21 11.87 6.29
CA THR A 117 -9.77 13.23 6.40
C THR A 117 -8.76 14.22 6.94
N GLU A 118 -7.69 13.78 7.62
CA GLU A 118 -6.71 14.67 8.24
C GLU A 118 -5.64 15.15 7.25
N HIS A 119 -5.23 14.27 6.33
CA HIS A 119 -4.12 14.52 5.40
C HIS A 119 -4.51 14.42 3.92
N ASP A 120 -5.82 14.30 3.62
CA ASP A 120 -6.39 14.10 2.28
C ASP A 120 -5.69 12.99 1.47
N HIS A 121 -5.18 11.97 2.17
CA HIS A 121 -4.58 10.81 1.56
C HIS A 121 -5.65 9.81 1.13
N VAL A 122 -5.38 9.08 0.04
CA VAL A 122 -6.21 7.95 -0.38
C VAL A 122 -5.40 6.68 -0.23
N TYR A 123 -5.96 5.73 0.51
CA TYR A 123 -5.36 4.43 0.74
C TYR A 123 -6.10 3.36 -0.05
N LEU A 124 -5.36 2.34 -0.49
CA LEU A 124 -5.94 1.05 -0.82
C LEU A 124 -6.09 0.24 0.47
N ASN A 125 -7.21 -0.46 0.65
CA ASN A 125 -7.43 -1.23 1.87
C ASN A 125 -6.33 -2.29 2.05
N SER A 126 -5.62 -2.22 3.17
CA SER A 126 -4.51 -3.10 3.52
C SER A 126 -4.88 -4.56 3.60
N ASN A 127 -6.15 -4.87 3.89
CA ASN A 127 -6.65 -6.24 3.91
C ASN A 127 -6.68 -6.88 2.51
N LEU A 128 -6.63 -6.09 1.43
CA LEU A 128 -6.50 -6.60 0.05
C LEU A 128 -5.05 -6.88 -0.31
N CYS A 129 -4.20 -5.88 -0.06
CA CYS A 129 -2.85 -5.82 -0.59
C CYS A 129 -1.99 -4.90 0.27
N VAL A 130 -0.73 -5.26 0.51
CA VAL A 130 0.28 -4.38 1.14
C VAL A 130 1.55 -4.34 0.34
N LYS A 131 2.08 -3.15 0.06
CA LYS A 131 3.44 -3.05 -0.49
C LYS A 131 4.49 -3.36 0.57
N GLY A 132 5.33 -4.36 0.31
CA GLY A 132 6.36 -4.82 1.24
C GLY A 132 5.84 -5.59 2.45
N ILE A 133 6.67 -5.69 3.50
CA ILE A 133 6.41 -6.49 4.70
C ILE A 133 6.19 -5.54 5.90
N PRO A 134 5.01 -5.49 6.54
CA PRO A 134 4.71 -4.55 7.63
C PRO A 134 5.71 -4.54 8.78
N ARG A 135 6.30 -5.69 9.11
CA ARG A 135 7.33 -5.81 10.16
C ARG A 135 8.59 -4.96 9.88
N ARG A 136 8.78 -4.49 8.65
CA ARG A 136 9.91 -3.65 8.23
C ARG A 136 9.53 -2.17 8.07
N PHE A 137 8.29 -1.80 8.35
CA PHE A 137 7.85 -0.41 8.21
C PHE A 137 8.46 0.46 9.30
N ASN A 138 8.79 1.70 8.94
CA ASN A 138 9.08 2.74 9.92
C ASN A 138 7.78 3.20 10.62
N GLU A 139 7.89 4.10 11.60
CA GLU A 139 6.75 4.56 12.41
C GLU A 139 5.64 5.20 11.56
N GLU A 140 6.01 6.06 10.62
CA GLU A 140 5.07 6.76 9.73
C GLU A 140 4.36 5.78 8.78
N GLN A 141 5.10 4.86 8.17
CA GLN A 141 4.56 3.80 7.31
C GLN A 141 3.63 2.87 8.10
N MET A 142 3.98 2.58 9.35
CA MET A 142 3.16 1.76 10.24
C MET A 142 1.86 2.47 10.64
N ASP A 143 1.91 3.78 10.90
CA ASP A 143 0.71 4.59 11.17
C ASP A 143 -0.26 4.58 9.97
N LYS A 144 0.27 4.89 8.78
CA LYS A 144 -0.47 4.85 7.51
C LYS A 144 -1.05 3.46 7.21
N PHE A 145 -0.27 2.42 7.45
CA PHE A 145 -0.72 1.03 7.31
C PHE A 145 -1.87 0.69 8.26
N LYS A 146 -1.82 1.14 9.52
CA LYS A 146 -2.92 0.95 10.47
C LYS A 146 -4.18 1.70 10.04
N LYS A 147 -4.05 2.95 9.59
CA LYS A 147 -5.17 3.76 9.06
C LYS A 147 -5.86 3.10 7.86
N SER A 148 -5.11 2.39 7.03
CA SER A 148 -5.62 1.73 5.82
C SER A 148 -6.10 0.28 6.05
N ARG A 149 -5.99 -0.25 7.27
CA ARG A 149 -6.41 -1.61 7.63
C ARG A 149 -7.80 -1.57 8.26
N ILE A 150 -8.83 -1.62 7.42
CA ILE A 150 -10.23 -1.59 7.85
C ILE A 150 -10.89 -2.92 7.53
N ASP A 151 -11.35 -3.58 8.59
CA ASP A 151 -12.18 -4.78 8.54
C ASP A 151 -13.60 -4.42 8.08
N THR A 152 -14.18 -5.24 7.21
CA THR A 152 -15.53 -5.04 6.66
C THR A 152 -16.24 -6.38 6.50
N GLU A 153 -17.54 -6.35 6.19
CA GLU A 153 -18.30 -7.56 5.88
C GLU A 153 -17.70 -8.35 4.70
N ASP A 154 -17.02 -7.67 3.78
CA ASP A 154 -16.39 -8.26 2.59
C ASP A 154 -14.91 -8.60 2.78
N PHE A 155 -14.19 -7.86 3.63
CA PHE A 155 -12.74 -7.96 3.78
C PHE A 155 -12.35 -8.16 5.25
N ASP A 156 -11.97 -9.39 5.58
CA ASP A 156 -11.49 -9.69 6.92
C ASP A 156 -10.15 -9.01 7.18
N ASP A 157 -9.88 -8.75 8.46
CA ASP A 157 -8.54 -8.49 8.94
C ASP A 157 -7.56 -9.61 8.55
N ALA A 158 -6.72 -9.31 7.56
CA ALA A 158 -5.78 -10.27 6.99
C ALA A 158 -4.46 -10.38 7.78
N PHE A 159 -4.30 -9.56 8.82
CA PHE A 159 -3.08 -9.50 9.62
C PHE A 159 -3.33 -10.00 11.03
N ASN A 160 -2.43 -10.84 11.53
CA ASN A 160 -2.30 -11.09 12.95
C ASN A 160 -1.14 -10.25 13.48
N LEU A 161 -1.33 -8.92 13.59
CA LEU A 161 -0.39 -8.10 14.33
C LEU A 161 -0.51 -8.50 15.81
N TYR A 162 0.50 -9.24 16.29
CA TYR A 162 0.70 -9.69 17.67
C TYR A 162 -0.49 -9.50 18.62
N HIS A 163 -1.41 -10.48 18.64
CA HIS A 163 -2.21 -10.72 19.83
C HIS A 163 -1.50 -11.82 20.61
N SER A 164 -0.76 -11.45 21.64
CA SER A 164 -0.47 -12.37 22.74
C SER A 164 -1.82 -12.74 23.38
N GLY A 165 -2.44 -13.81 22.85
CA GLY A 165 -3.68 -14.38 23.35
C GLY A 165 -4.94 -13.82 22.69
N ARG A 166 -5.43 -14.51 21.65
CA ARG A 166 -6.84 -14.93 21.55
C ARG A 166 -6.98 -15.96 20.44
N LYS A 167 -7.40 -17.16 20.83
CA LYS A 167 -7.87 -18.22 19.94
C LYS A 167 -9.34 -17.97 19.61
N ALA A 168 -9.66 -17.93 18.33
CA ALA A 168 -10.78 -18.64 17.71
C ALA A 168 -10.79 -18.28 16.22
N LYS A 169 -10.54 -19.25 15.34
CA LYS A 169 -10.83 -19.08 13.91
C LYS A 169 -12.36 -19.05 13.77
N PRO A 170 -12.97 -18.07 13.08
CA PRO A 170 -14.37 -18.18 12.71
C PRO A 170 -14.53 -19.39 11.78
N ASN A 171 -15.47 -20.26 12.12
CA ASN A 171 -15.78 -21.48 11.39
C ASN A 171 -16.51 -21.10 10.09
N ARG A 172 -15.76 -20.83 9.02
CA ARG A 172 -16.35 -20.59 7.70
C ARG A 172 -16.68 -21.92 7.05
N LYS A 173 -17.96 -22.10 6.72
CA LYS A 173 -18.42 -23.21 5.89
C LYS A 173 -17.63 -23.18 4.57
N PRO A 174 -17.15 -24.34 4.08
CA PRO A 174 -16.54 -24.41 2.77
C PRO A 174 -17.60 -23.98 1.75
N GLY A 175 -17.34 -22.89 1.04
CA GLY A 175 -18.11 -22.54 -0.15
C GLY A 175 -17.98 -23.69 -1.14
N ASN A 176 -19.11 -24.12 -1.71
CA ASN A 176 -19.17 -25.23 -2.65
C ASN A 176 -18.06 -25.11 -3.71
N LEU A 177 -17.22 -26.14 -3.77
CA LEU A 177 -16.27 -26.33 -4.86
C LEU A 177 -17.13 -26.60 -6.10
N PHE A 178 -17.19 -25.64 -7.01
CA PHE A 178 -17.88 -25.82 -8.28
C PHE A 178 -17.12 -26.86 -9.12
N PRO A 179 -17.82 -27.69 -9.91
CA PRO A 179 -17.18 -28.63 -10.81
C PRO A 179 -16.27 -27.87 -11.77
N ALA A 180 -15.12 -28.48 -12.10
CA ALA A 180 -14.22 -27.95 -13.10
C ALA A 180 -14.97 -27.91 -14.44
N ASP A 181 -15.30 -26.72 -14.92
CA ASP A 181 -15.75 -26.55 -16.30
C ASP A 181 -14.55 -26.83 -17.21
N ASP A 182 -14.70 -27.81 -18.09
CA ASP A 182 -13.75 -28.14 -19.16
C ASP A 182 -13.63 -26.93 -20.09
N ILE A 183 -12.70 -26.02 -19.82
CA ILE A 183 -12.28 -24.97 -20.74
C ILE A 183 -11.42 -25.66 -21.81
N PRO A 184 -11.88 -25.79 -23.07
CA PRO A 184 -11.05 -26.34 -24.11
C PRO A 184 -9.99 -25.31 -24.46
N PHE A 185 -8.72 -25.66 -24.23
CA PHE A 185 -7.57 -24.90 -24.70
C PHE A 185 -7.31 -25.15 -26.18
#